data_AF-A0A093XTK9-F1
#
_entry.id   AF-A0A093XTK9-F1
#
_cell.length_a   1.000
_cell.length_b   1.000
_cell.length_c   1.000
_cell.angle_alpha   90.00
_cell.angle_beta   90.00
_cell.angle_gamma   90.00
#
_symmetry.space_group_name_H-M   'P 1'
#
loop_
_entity.id
_entity.type
_entity.pdbx_description
1 polymer ?
#
loop_
_entity_poly.entity_id
_entity_poly.type
_entity_poly.pdbx_seq_one_letter_code
_entity_poly.pdbx_strand_id
1 'polypeptide(L)'
;MPSIPSILTRKGQESRTMAWGAMQGTFSIMGGLLSYGLGHITNTSIPSWKYIYQVMSGLSLLIGIIWIILMSEGPHNAKFLTEEERVVSVIRVACNMQGIKGHEWKNYQAWHVIKDPKTWFLVAFVFFSMLLNGGWTNFGSLVISGLGFVPGTKGFEPDKEK
;
A
#
# COMPACT_ATOMS: atom_id res chain seq x y z
N MET A 1 -17.90 -20.17 0.23
CA MET A 1 -17.78 -18.82 -0.37
C MET A 1 -18.49 -17.83 0.52
N PRO A 2 -17.85 -16.75 0.99
CA PRO A 2 -18.56 -15.72 1.73
C PRO A 2 -19.57 -15.06 0.78
N SER A 3 -20.83 -15.00 1.20
CA SER A 3 -21.89 -14.43 0.38
C SER A 3 -21.63 -12.93 0.18
N ILE A 4 -21.77 -12.49 -1.08
CA ILE A 4 -21.64 -11.12 -1.60
C ILE A 4 -22.35 -10.04 -0.75
N PRO A 5 -23.43 -10.31 0.02
CA PRO A 5 -24.07 -9.31 0.88
C PRO A 5 -23.22 -8.80 2.06
N SER A 6 -22.18 -9.53 2.47
CA SER A 6 -21.35 -9.19 3.64
C SER A 6 -20.26 -8.15 3.35
N ILE A 7 -19.74 -8.11 2.11
CA ILE A 7 -18.62 -7.23 1.72
C ILE A 7 -18.97 -5.74 1.65
N LEU A 8 -20.25 -5.41 1.49
CA LEU A 8 -20.75 -4.02 1.37
C LEU A 8 -21.19 -3.43 2.71
N THR A 9 -21.26 -4.23 3.77
CA THR A 9 -21.61 -3.78 5.12
C THR A 9 -20.42 -3.03 5.74
N ARG A 10 -20.62 -2.14 6.72
CA ARG A 10 -19.53 -1.43 7.43
C ARG A 10 -18.43 -2.38 7.94
N LYS A 11 -18.82 -3.57 8.43
CA LYS A 11 -17.91 -4.65 8.83
C LYS A 11 -17.15 -5.34 7.67
N GLY A 12 -17.72 -5.28 6.47
CA GLY A 12 -17.06 -5.71 5.24
C GLY A 12 -16.03 -4.69 4.76
N GLN A 13 -16.29 -3.39 4.91
CA GLN A 13 -15.35 -2.34 4.50
C GLN A 13 -14.06 -2.37 5.34
N GLU A 14 -14.17 -2.51 6.67
CA GLU A 14 -13.02 -2.62 7.56
C GLU A 14 -12.13 -3.83 7.23
N SER A 15 -12.73 -5.02 7.02
CA SER A 15 -11.97 -6.22 6.65
C SER A 15 -11.30 -6.10 5.28
N ARG A 16 -11.90 -5.40 4.32
CA ARG A 16 -11.27 -5.10 3.03
C ARG A 16 -10.08 -4.15 3.17
N THR A 17 -10.21 -3.10 3.98
CA THR A 17 -9.09 -2.19 4.26
C THR A 17 -7.94 -2.92 4.96
N MET A 18 -8.24 -3.81 5.90
CA MET A 18 -7.23 -4.64 6.57
C MET A 18 -6.56 -5.63 5.61
N ALA A 19 -7.34 -6.28 4.74
CA ALA A 19 -6.81 -7.17 3.71
C ALA A 19 -5.88 -6.41 2.75
N TRP A 20 -6.24 -5.17 2.39
CA TRP A 20 -5.39 -4.30 1.57
C TRP A 20 -4.10 -3.90 2.30
N GLY A 21 -4.20 -3.58 3.59
CA GLY A 21 -3.04 -3.30 4.43
C GLY A 21 -2.09 -4.49 4.55
N ALA A 22 -2.61 -5.72 4.65
CA ALA A 22 -1.81 -6.94 4.71
C ALA A 22 -0.98 -7.17 3.45
N MET A 23 -1.44 -6.71 2.28
CA MET A 23 -0.70 -6.85 1.03
C MET A 23 0.63 -6.09 1.02
N GLN A 24 0.71 -4.96 1.76
CA GLN A 24 1.96 -4.20 1.87
C GLN A 24 3.08 -5.03 2.53
N GLY A 25 2.73 -5.79 3.57
CA GLY A 25 3.68 -6.69 4.23
C GLY A 25 4.16 -7.82 3.32
N THR A 26 3.22 -8.46 2.60
CA THR A 26 3.53 -9.51 1.62
C THR A 26 4.45 -9.01 0.51
N PHE A 27 4.23 -7.79 0.01
CA PHE A 27 5.08 -7.17 -1.00
C PHE A 27 6.50 -6.94 -0.48
N SER A 28 6.65 -6.47 0.75
CA SER A 28 7.96 -6.26 1.38
C SER A 28 8.76 -7.57 1.52
N ILE A 29 8.09 -8.68 1.87
CA ILE A 29 8.71 -10.00 1.98
C ILE A 29 9.17 -10.49 0.60
N MET A 30 8.32 -10.37 -0.42
CA MET A 30 8.65 -10.74 -1.80
C MET A 30 9.83 -9.90 -2.33
N GLY A 31 9.87 -8.60 -2.03
CA GLY A 31 10.98 -7.72 -2.37
C GLY A 31 12.30 -8.15 -1.70
N GLY A 32 12.25 -8.54 -0.43
CA GLY A 32 13.42 -9.08 0.29
C GLY A 32 13.92 -10.40 -0.29
N LEU A 33 13.02 -11.32 -0.62
CA LEU A 33 13.35 -12.61 -1.23
C LEU A 33 14.01 -12.43 -2.62
N LEU A 34 13.44 -11.53 -3.43
CA LEU A 34 14.01 -11.17 -4.73
C LEU A 34 15.40 -10.54 -4.58
N SER A 35 15.58 -9.62 -3.63
CA SER A 35 16.88 -8.99 -3.35
C SER A 35 17.93 -10.03 -2.95
N TYR A 36 17.57 -11.01 -2.12
CA TYR A 36 18.45 -12.12 -1.75
C TYR A 36 18.80 -13.02 -2.94
N GLY A 37 17.80 -13.40 -3.75
CA GLY A 37 18.01 -14.21 -4.94
C GLY A 37 18.90 -13.53 -5.99
N LEU A 38 18.78 -12.21 -6.14
CA LEU A 38 19.58 -11.41 -7.08
C LEU A 38 21.01 -11.17 -6.57
N GLY A 39 21.25 -11.22 -5.25
CA GLY A 39 22.60 -11.21 -4.67
C GLY A 39 23.44 -12.44 -5.03
N HIS A 40 22.82 -13.55 -5.44
CA HIS A 40 23.49 -14.76 -5.87
C HIS A 40 23.81 -14.80 -7.39
N ILE A 41 23.32 -13.83 -8.18
CA ILE A 41 23.55 -13.80 -9.64
C ILE A 41 24.80 -12.96 -9.92
N THR A 42 25.96 -13.61 -9.91
CA THR A 42 27.28 -13.00 -10.12
C THR A 42 27.78 -13.04 -11.57
N ASN A 43 26.96 -13.49 -12.53
CA ASN A 43 27.45 -13.79 -13.88
C ASN A 43 26.51 -13.30 -14.99
N THR A 44 26.55 -12.01 -15.30
CA THR A 44 25.95 -11.47 -16.55
C THR A 44 26.51 -10.09 -16.92
N SER A 45 26.62 -9.81 -18.22
CA SER A 45 27.18 -8.59 -18.85
C SER A 45 26.48 -7.27 -18.48
N ILE A 46 25.42 -7.30 -17.67
CA ILE A 46 24.61 -6.13 -17.30
C ILE A 46 24.67 -5.96 -15.78
N PRO A 47 24.82 -4.72 -15.27
CA PRO A 47 24.93 -4.48 -13.84
C PRO A 47 23.68 -4.94 -13.08
N SER A 48 23.88 -5.67 -11.97
CA SER A 48 22.82 -6.35 -11.20
C SER A 48 21.66 -5.44 -10.80
N TRP A 49 21.92 -4.17 -10.48
CA TRP A 49 20.87 -3.21 -10.13
C TRP A 49 19.81 -3.04 -11.24
N LYS A 50 20.22 -3.03 -12.51
CA LYS A 50 19.31 -2.85 -13.64
C LYS A 50 18.41 -4.08 -13.84
N TYR A 51 18.93 -5.28 -13.60
CA TYR A 51 18.13 -6.51 -13.64
C TYR A 51 17.07 -6.55 -12.55
N ILE A 52 17.40 -6.09 -11.33
CA ILE A 52 16.44 -6.04 -10.22
C ILE A 52 15.23 -5.19 -10.59
N TYR A 53 15.45 -3.97 -11.10
CA TYR A 53 14.36 -3.09 -11.49
C TYR A 53 13.53 -3.65 -12.66
N GLN A 54 14.16 -4.33 -13.63
CA GLN A 54 13.44 -4.92 -14.76
C GLN A 54 12.54 -6.08 -14.33
N VAL A 55 13.01 -6.96 -13.44
CA VAL A 55 12.22 -8.09 -12.93
C VAL A 55 11.07 -7.60 -12.05
N MET A 56 11.32 -6.64 -11.15
CA MET A 56 10.28 -6.10 -10.27
C MET A 56 9.19 -5.35 -11.04
N SER A 57 9.57 -4.52 -12.03
CA SER A 57 8.59 -3.81 -12.86
C SER A 57 7.82 -4.76 -13.78
N GLY A 58 8.47 -5.80 -14.33
CA GLY A 58 7.79 -6.84 -15.11
C GLY A 58 6.72 -7.60 -14.31
N LEU A 59 7.06 -8.03 -13.09
CA LEU A 59 6.10 -8.70 -12.19
C LEU A 59 4.94 -7.76 -11.84
N SER A 60 5.24 -6.49 -11.53
CA SER A 60 4.21 -5.49 -11.21
C SER A 60 3.27 -5.21 -12.39
N LEU A 61 3.80 -5.17 -13.62
CA LEU A 61 2.99 -4.97 -14.82
C LEU A 61 2.05 -6.15 -15.08
N LEU A 62 2.53 -7.39 -14.90
CA LEU A 62 1.69 -8.59 -15.04
C LEU A 62 0.53 -8.58 -14.04
N ILE A 63 0.83 -8.28 -12.78
CA ILE A 63 -0.18 -8.17 -11.72
C ILE A 63 -1.16 -7.03 -12.03
N GLY A 64 -0.67 -5.89 -12.53
CA GLY A 64 -1.49 -4.76 -12.95
C GLY A 64 -2.46 -5.09 -14.08
N ILE A 65 -2.01 -5.83 -15.10
CA ILE A 65 -2.84 -6.28 -16.22
C ILE A 65 -3.94 -7.23 -15.72
N ILE A 66 -3.57 -8.18 -14.86
CA ILE A 66 -4.53 -9.10 -14.21
C ILE A 66 -5.57 -8.32 -13.41
N TRP A 67 -5.14 -7.30 -12.66
CA TRP A 67 -6.02 -6.41 -11.91
C TRP A 67 -6.97 -5.63 -12.81
N ILE A 68 -6.52 -5.10 -13.94
CA ILE A 68 -7.39 -4.38 -14.89
C ILE A 68 -8.47 -5.31 -15.48
N ILE A 69 -8.16 -6.59 -15.69
CA ILE A 69 -9.13 -7.57 -16.19
C ILE A 69 -10.15 -7.97 -15.10
N LEU A 70 -9.71 -8.07 -13.84
CA LEU A 70 -10.54 -8.48 -12.70
C LEU A 70 -11.34 -7.32 -12.08
N MET A 71 -10.79 -6.12 -12.06
CA MET A 71 -11.39 -4.96 -11.43
C MET A 71 -12.36 -4.29 -12.39
N SER A 72 -13.64 -4.57 -12.19
CA SER A 72 -14.67 -3.80 -12.85
C SER A 72 -14.96 -2.52 -12.08
N GLU A 73 -14.90 -1.40 -12.78
CA GLU A 73 -15.15 -0.04 -12.28
C GLU A 73 -16.62 0.12 -11.85
N GLY A 74 -16.93 -0.31 -10.63
CA GLY A 74 -18.16 0.00 -9.90
C GLY A 74 -19.28 -1.06 -9.93
N PRO A 75 -20.28 -0.92 -9.05
CA PRO A 75 -21.44 -1.82 -8.96
C PRO A 75 -22.28 -1.83 -10.24
N HIS A 76 -22.06 -0.87 -11.16
CA HIS A 76 -22.70 -0.81 -12.46
C HIS A 76 -22.06 -1.74 -13.52
N ASN A 77 -20.84 -2.22 -13.29
CA ASN A 77 -20.11 -2.99 -14.29
C ASN A 77 -19.55 -4.31 -13.73
N ALA A 78 -19.83 -4.63 -12.47
CA ALA A 78 -19.38 -5.85 -11.83
C ALA A 78 -19.90 -7.10 -12.57
N LYS A 79 -19.04 -7.71 -13.40
CA LYS A 79 -19.30 -8.96 -14.14
C LYS A 79 -19.61 -10.18 -13.24
N PHE A 80 -19.58 -10.00 -11.92
CA PHE A 80 -19.75 -11.02 -10.90
C PHE A 80 -21.11 -10.95 -10.17
N LEU A 81 -21.95 -9.94 -10.40
CA LEU A 81 -23.26 -9.81 -9.74
C LEU A 81 -24.40 -10.10 -10.72
N THR A 82 -25.37 -10.92 -10.29
CA THR A 82 -26.67 -11.05 -10.99
C THR A 82 -27.48 -9.75 -10.83
N GLU A 83 -28.36 -9.45 -11.79
CA GLU A 83 -29.14 -8.18 -11.82
C GLU A 83 -29.90 -7.90 -10.50
N GLU A 84 -30.40 -8.95 -9.84
CA GLU A 84 -31.07 -8.83 -8.53
C GLU A 84 -30.10 -8.45 -7.39
N GLU A 85 -28.89 -9.01 -7.37
CA GLU A 85 -27.88 -8.70 -6.33
C GLU A 85 -27.34 -7.28 -6.48
N ARG A 86 -27.36 -6.74 -7.70
CA ARG A 86 -26.94 -5.38 -8.02
C ARG A 86 -27.89 -4.35 -7.43
N VAL A 87 -29.20 -4.57 -7.51
CA VAL A 87 -30.22 -3.67 -6.92
C VAL A 87 -30.08 -3.64 -5.40
N VAL A 88 -29.94 -4.80 -4.77
CA VAL A 88 -29.73 -4.91 -3.31
C VAL A 88 -28.44 -4.22 -2.86
N SER A 89 -27.38 -4.33 -3.66
CA SER A 89 -26.08 -3.69 -3.40
C SER A 89 -26.14 -2.17 -3.46
N VAL A 90 -26.84 -1.61 -4.45
CA VAL A 90 -27.03 -0.15 -4.62
C VAL A 90 -27.83 0.44 -3.45
N ILE A 91 -28.93 -0.22 -3.05
CA ILE A 91 -29.77 0.25 -1.93
C ILE A 91 -28.98 0.24 -0.60
N ARG A 92 -28.14 -0.78 -0.37
CA ARG A 92 -27.31 -0.86 0.84
C ARG A 92 -26.17 0.17 0.85
N VAL A 93 -25.54 0.42 -0.30
CA VAL A 93 -24.53 1.49 -0.42
C VAL A 93 -25.16 2.87 -0.19
N ALA A 94 -26.37 3.10 -0.71
CA ALA A 94 -27.13 4.32 -0.46
C ALA A 94 -27.51 4.48 1.03
N CYS A 95 -27.88 3.39 1.73
CA CYS A 95 -28.14 3.41 3.17
C CYS A 95 -26.89 3.64 4.02
N ASN A 96 -25.70 3.29 3.54
CA ASN A 96 -24.46 3.38 4.31
C ASN A 96 -23.94 4.82 4.49
N MET A 97 -24.65 5.84 4.01
CA MET A 97 -24.27 7.26 4.08
C MET A 97 -22.84 7.56 3.58
N GLN A 98 -22.22 6.63 2.86
CA GLN A 98 -21.08 6.92 2.01
C GLN A 98 -21.68 7.61 0.79
N GLY A 99 -21.63 8.94 0.80
CA GLY A 99 -22.19 9.77 -0.25
C GLY A 99 -21.91 9.15 -1.62
N ILE A 100 -22.99 8.89 -2.37
CA ILE A 100 -22.92 8.45 -3.75
C ILE A 100 -22.02 9.48 -4.44
N LYS A 101 -20.85 9.04 -4.91
CA LYS A 101 -19.88 9.91 -5.61
C LYS A 101 -20.59 10.46 -6.84
N GLY A 102 -21.21 11.63 -6.71
CA GLY A 102 -21.58 12.44 -7.85
C GLY A 102 -20.30 12.88 -8.52
N HIS A 103 -20.23 12.75 -9.84
CA HIS A 103 -19.08 13.21 -10.63
C HIS A 103 -19.05 14.75 -10.74
N GLU A 104 -19.76 15.47 -9.88
CA GLU A 104 -19.82 16.93 -9.82
C GLU A 104 -19.03 17.43 -8.61
N TRP A 105 -17.99 18.22 -8.91
CA TRP A 105 -17.17 18.85 -7.89
C TRP A 105 -17.95 19.95 -7.16
N LYS A 106 -18.21 19.75 -5.86
CA LYS A 106 -18.95 20.71 -5.03
C LYS A 106 -17.98 21.58 -4.24
N ASN A 107 -17.66 22.77 -4.76
CA ASN A 107 -16.79 23.76 -4.11
C ASN A 107 -17.20 24.10 -2.68
N TYR A 108 -18.51 24.08 -2.37
CA TYR A 108 -19.02 24.32 -1.02
C TYR A 108 -18.51 23.29 0.01
N GLN A 109 -18.40 22.01 -0.38
CA GLN A 109 -17.89 20.96 0.51
C GLN A 109 -16.39 21.15 0.80
N ALA A 110 -15.62 21.58 -0.19
CA ALA A 110 -14.19 21.88 -0.01
C ALA A 110 -13.98 23.01 1.02
N TRP A 111 -14.73 24.10 0.91
CA TRP A 111 -14.67 25.21 1.88
C TRP A 111 -15.14 24.80 3.29
N HIS A 112 -16.13 23.91 3.38
CA HIS A 112 -16.59 23.38 4.67
C HIS A 112 -15.52 22.52 5.35
N VAL A 113 -14.81 21.68 4.59
CA VAL A 113 -13.75 20.80 5.10
C VAL A 113 -12.55 21.61 5.60
N ILE A 114 -12.19 22.71 4.92
CA ILE A 114 -11.08 23.59 5.32
C ILE A 114 -11.40 24.35 6.63
N LYS A 115 -12.67 24.71 6.85
CA LYS A 115 -13.11 25.41 8.06
C LYS A 115 -13.39 24.49 9.24
N ASP A 116 -13.45 23.18 9.05
CA ASP A 116 -13.72 22.23 10.14
C ASP A 116 -12.43 21.97 10.97
N PRO A 117 -12.39 22.37 12.25
CA PRO A 117 -11.23 22.13 13.10
C PRO A 117 -10.94 20.64 13.29
N LYS A 118 -11.94 19.75 13.21
CA LYS A 118 -11.72 18.29 13.32
C LYS A 118 -10.87 17.76 12.16
N THR A 119 -11.05 18.30 10.96
CA THR A 119 -10.23 17.96 9.80
C THR A 119 -8.77 18.31 10.05
N TRP A 120 -8.48 19.47 10.63
CA TRP A 120 -7.11 19.87 10.95
C TRP A 120 -6.44 18.97 11.98
N PHE A 121 -7.17 18.50 13.00
CA PHE A 121 -6.65 17.49 13.93
C PHE A 121 -6.32 16.17 13.24
N LEU A 122 -7.16 15.71 12.32
CA LEU A 122 -6.90 14.50 11.53
C LEU A 122 -5.68 14.68 10.61
N VAL A 123 -5.55 15.84 9.97
CA VAL A 123 -4.39 16.16 9.12
C VAL A 123 -3.11 16.14 9.94
N ALA A 124 -3.09 16.80 11.11
CA ALA A 124 -1.94 16.78 12.00
C ALA A 124 -1.60 15.36 12.45
N PHE A 125 -2.59 14.58 12.88
CA PHE A 125 -2.40 13.20 13.29
C PHE A 125 -1.76 12.32 12.19
N VAL A 126 -2.28 12.40 10.96
CA VAL A 126 -1.74 11.65 9.83
C VAL A 126 -0.35 12.16 9.46
N PHE A 127 -0.13 13.46 9.48
CA PHE A 127 1.17 14.07 9.19
C PHE A 127 2.25 13.58 10.16
N PHE A 128 2.00 13.62 11.47
CA PHE A 128 2.91 13.05 12.46
C PHE A 128 3.12 11.55 12.24
N SER A 129 2.04 10.79 12.00
CA SER A 129 2.15 9.34 11.75
C SER A 129 3.05 9.02 10.55
N MET A 130 2.98 9.81 9.47
CA MET A 130 3.82 9.65 8.29
C MET A 130 5.27 10.09 8.53
N LEU A 131 5.49 11.19 9.28
CA LEU A 131 6.84 11.63 9.65
C LEU A 131 7.59 10.54 10.42
N LEU A 132 6.92 9.90 11.38
CA LEU A 132 7.47 8.81 12.19
C LEU A 132 7.80 7.60 11.30
N ASN A 133 6.90 7.24 10.38
CA ASN A 133 7.11 6.15 9.44
C ASN A 133 8.30 6.40 8.50
N GLY A 134 8.42 7.61 7.94
CA GLY A 134 9.53 8.01 7.09
C GLY A 134 10.85 8.07 7.85
N GLY A 135 10.83 8.56 9.09
CA GLY A 135 11.99 8.61 9.97
C GLY A 135 12.52 7.20 10.29
N TRP A 136 11.65 6.29 10.73
CA TRP A 136 12.03 4.91 11.00
C TRP A 136 12.64 4.21 9.78
N THR A 137 12.00 4.34 8.61
CA THR A 137 12.41 3.63 7.40
C THR A 137 13.77 4.11 6.88
N ASN A 138 14.04 5.42 6.93
CA ASN A 138 15.31 5.97 6.45
C ASN A 138 16.45 5.86 7.46
N PHE A 139 16.17 6.09 8.75
CA PHE A 139 17.21 6.12 9.78
C PHE A 139 17.44 4.77 10.47
N GLY A 140 16.58 3.76 10.27
CA GLY A 140 16.73 2.45 10.91
C GLY A 140 18.09 1.80 10.62
N SER A 141 18.53 1.80 9.37
CA SER A 141 19.85 1.25 9.00
C SER A 141 21.01 2.09 9.56
N LEU A 142 20.83 3.41 9.66
CA LEU A 142 21.84 4.33 10.19
C LEU A 142 22.02 4.15 11.71
N VAL A 143 20.92 3.96 12.44
CA VAL A 143 20.92 3.69 13.88
C VAL A 143 21.57 2.34 14.17
N ILE A 144 21.25 1.31 13.39
CA ILE A 144 21.88 -0.02 13.54
C ILE A 144 23.39 0.06 13.28
N SER A 145 23.80 0.85 12.28
CA SER A 145 25.22 1.11 11.99
C SER A 145 25.90 1.91 13.11
N GLY A 146 25.21 2.89 13.69
CA GLY A 146 25.70 3.70 14.81
C GLY A 146 25.79 2.93 16.13
N LEU A 147 25.02 1.86 16.30
CA LEU A 147 25.09 0.94 17.44
C LEU A 147 26.18 -0.13 17.32
N GLY A 148 26.99 -0.09 16.25
CA GLY A 148 28.13 -1.00 16.06
C GLY A 148 27.76 -2.41 15.57
N PHE A 149 26.49 -2.67 15.24
CA PHE A 149 26.04 -3.94 14.66
C PHE A 149 26.16 -3.93 13.14
N VAL A 150 27.39 -3.97 12.66
CA VAL A 150 27.71 -4.24 11.24
C VAL A 150 27.99 -5.74 11.08
N PRO A 151 27.12 -6.53 10.42
CA PRO A 151 27.46 -7.90 10.04
C PRO A 151 28.40 -7.83 8.83
N GLY A 152 29.70 -7.61 9.09
CA GLY A 152 30.72 -7.58 8.05
C GLY A 152 32.07 -6.95 8.40
N THR A 153 32.21 -6.20 9.49
CA THR A 153 33.51 -5.65 9.91
C THR A 153 34.25 -6.65 10.80
N LYS A 154 35.17 -7.36 10.17
CA LYS A 154 36.42 -7.79 10.81
C LYS A 154 36.94 -6.64 11.66
N GLY A 155 37.38 -6.96 12.87
CA GLY A 155 38.34 -6.17 13.62
C GLY A 155 37.86 -4.78 13.99
N PHE A 156 37.55 -4.64 15.27
CA PHE A 156 37.92 -3.44 16.00
C PHE A 156 39.44 -3.24 15.79
N GLU A 157 39.84 -2.52 14.74
CA GLU A 157 41.21 -2.03 14.60
C GLU A 157 41.26 -0.75 15.44
N PRO A 158 41.94 -0.76 16.60
CA PRO A 158 42.05 0.42 17.44
C PRO A 158 42.83 1.49 16.69
N ASP A 159 42.44 2.74 16.94
CA ASP A 159 43.15 3.97 16.59
C ASP A 159 44.64 3.77 16.32
N LYS A 160 45.05 4.02 15.07
CA LYS A 160 46.41 4.49 14.81
C LYS A 160 46.36 5.99 14.70
N GLU A 161 46.89 6.60 15.76
CA GLU A 161 47.34 7.99 15.86
C GLU A 161 47.73 8.62 14.52
N LYS A 162 47.17 9.80 14.26
CA LYS A 162 47.89 11.04 13.95
C LYS A 162 46.97 12.25 14.01
#